data_AF-A0AAD7MAS2-F1
#
_entry.id   AF-A0AAD7MAS2-F1
#
_cell.length_a   1.000
_cell.length_b   1.000
_cell.length_c   1.000
_cell.angle_alpha   90.00
_cell.angle_beta   90.00
_cell.angle_gamma   90.00
#
_symmetry.space_group_name_H-M   'P 1'
#
loop_
_entity.id
_entity.type
_entity.pdbx_description
1 polymer ?
#
loop_
_entity_poly.entity_id
_entity_poly.type
_entity_poly.pdbx_seq_one_letter_code
_entity_poly.pdbx_strand_id
1 'polypeptide(L)'
;ISSDLTQCYDDEETPPPDPKTLCPYCDTPLPAKPTHILKKLLDRTYFQSCSNPRPGNRLGRKAPSAIFGVVCQRHIFESNVLPQAKERGWPTQINWATLKDRVLHMERELAKILADPGDPVVYRGDGKEDNDAKEQQGSKPERSDGPRMRCLFWDDLVKRVKTQGSKGLRNITSQYYNFHKMQPGYYGELGLVIIQRALCGMFPLEDIDPGLVKPLTPMEFIQSIFVPEVGMRLVMADFGLNVNNWSDKEQAVEVLRDSASYGVAMFPYEESTGK
;
A
#
# COMPACT_ATOMS: atom_id res chain seq x y z
N ILE A 1 -24.88 68.36 -11.06
CA ILE A 1 -23.55 67.89 -11.50
C ILE A 1 -22.87 67.25 -10.31
N SER A 2 -22.84 65.91 -10.23
CA SER A 2 -21.85 65.09 -9.51
C SER A 2 -22.28 63.63 -9.71
N SER A 3 -21.76 62.98 -10.73
CA SER A 3 -20.51 62.20 -10.75
C SER A 3 -20.83 60.71 -10.55
N ASP A 4 -21.18 60.07 -11.66
CA ASP A 4 -21.03 58.63 -11.85
C ASP A 4 -19.57 58.25 -11.55
N LEU A 5 -19.39 57.40 -10.55
CA LEU A 5 -18.14 56.70 -10.28
C LEU A 5 -18.40 55.22 -10.57
N THR A 6 -18.39 54.89 -11.85
CA THR A 6 -18.20 53.51 -12.30
C THR A 6 -16.74 53.17 -12.07
N GLN A 7 -16.44 52.58 -10.92
CA GLN A 7 -15.15 51.96 -10.66
C GLN A 7 -15.09 50.67 -11.51
N CYS A 8 -14.39 50.75 -12.64
CA CYS A 8 -13.90 49.57 -13.35
C CYS A 8 -12.91 48.87 -12.41
N TYR A 9 -13.27 47.69 -11.93
CA TYR A 9 -12.31 46.80 -11.30
C TYR A 9 -11.34 46.37 -12.40
N ASP A 10 -10.10 46.84 -12.31
CA ASP A 10 -8.99 46.31 -13.09
C ASP A 10 -8.78 44.86 -12.65
N ASP A 11 -9.34 43.91 -13.40
CA ASP A 11 -8.92 42.52 -13.37
C ASP A 11 -7.45 42.52 -13.80
N GLU A 12 -6.52 42.37 -12.86
CA GLU A 12 -5.13 42.03 -13.16
C GLU A 12 -5.13 40.73 -13.97
N GLU A 13 -5.12 40.84 -15.30
CA GLU A 13 -5.00 39.72 -16.23
C GLU A 13 -3.64 39.03 -15.97
N THR A 14 -3.65 38.01 -15.10
CA THR A 14 -2.52 37.09 -15.01
C THR A 14 -2.25 36.53 -16.40
N PRO A 15 -1.02 36.66 -16.94
CA PRO A 15 -0.73 36.23 -18.30
C PRO A 15 -1.01 34.73 -18.44
N PRO A 16 -1.54 34.28 -19.58
CA PRO A 16 -1.90 32.88 -19.76
C PRO A 16 -0.66 31.99 -19.56
N PRO A 17 -0.78 30.87 -18.85
CA PRO A 17 0.34 29.97 -18.57
C PRO A 17 0.99 29.48 -19.88
N ASP A 18 2.32 29.32 -19.88
CA ASP A 18 3.04 28.78 -21.04
C ASP A 18 2.49 27.37 -21.36
N PRO A 19 1.93 27.13 -22.57
CA PRO A 19 1.40 25.83 -22.97
C PRO A 19 2.39 24.68 -22.81
N LYS A 20 3.70 24.93 -22.86
CA LYS A 20 4.74 23.89 -22.64
C LYS A 20 4.81 23.39 -21.20
N THR A 21 4.27 24.16 -20.26
CA THR A 21 4.20 23.81 -18.84
C THR A 21 2.91 23.09 -18.46
N LEU A 22 1.96 22.95 -19.40
CA LEU A 22 0.67 22.33 -19.17
C LEU A 22 0.63 20.91 -19.72
N CYS A 23 -0.17 20.06 -19.07
CA CYS A 23 -0.48 18.74 -19.59
C CYS A 23 -1.29 18.89 -20.90
N PRO A 24 -0.87 18.27 -22.02
CA PRO A 24 -1.58 18.38 -23.29
C PRO A 24 -3.03 17.87 -23.25
N TYR A 25 -3.42 17.11 -22.22
CA TYR A 25 -4.70 16.41 -22.17
C TYR A 25 -5.70 17.00 -21.18
N CYS A 26 -5.25 17.43 -19.99
CA CYS A 26 -6.12 17.96 -18.93
C CYS A 26 -5.89 19.43 -18.61
N ASP A 27 -4.93 20.09 -19.26
CA ASP A 27 -4.60 21.52 -19.10
C ASP A 27 -4.07 21.94 -17.72
N THR A 28 -3.87 21.00 -16.80
CA THR A 28 -3.24 21.29 -15.51
C THR A 28 -1.70 21.33 -15.62
N PRO A 29 -1.00 22.09 -14.75
CA PRO A 29 0.45 22.18 -14.80
C PRO A 29 1.17 20.83 -14.64
N LEU A 30 2.17 20.60 -15.48
CA LEU A 30 3.12 19.50 -15.35
C LEU A 30 4.13 19.78 -14.22
N PRO A 31 4.72 18.73 -13.61
CA PRO A 31 5.80 18.93 -12.65
C PRO A 31 6.98 19.62 -13.35
N ALA A 32 7.63 20.55 -12.65
CA ALA A 32 8.78 21.30 -13.18
C ALA A 32 9.94 20.39 -13.64
N LYS A 33 10.07 19.20 -13.04
CA LYS A 33 11.07 18.18 -13.39
C LYS A 33 10.38 16.82 -13.56
N PRO A 34 9.78 16.56 -14.74
CA PRO A 34 9.07 15.30 -14.97
C PRO A 34 10.06 14.12 -14.97
N THR A 35 9.67 13.02 -14.34
CA THR A 35 10.48 11.80 -14.33
C THR A 35 10.53 11.15 -15.70
N HIS A 36 11.46 10.22 -15.90
CA HIS A 36 11.57 9.46 -17.15
C HIS A 36 10.28 8.68 -17.48
N ILE A 37 9.52 8.27 -16.46
CA ILE A 37 8.25 7.55 -16.64
C ILE A 37 7.20 8.48 -17.23
N LEU A 38 6.99 9.67 -16.67
CA LEU A 38 6.06 10.65 -17.22
C LEU A 38 6.45 11.08 -18.64
N LYS A 39 7.75 11.28 -18.90
CA LYS A 39 8.24 11.57 -20.25
C LYS A 39 7.88 10.46 -21.24
N LYS A 40 8.17 9.20 -20.90
CA LYS A 40 7.84 8.02 -21.73
C LYS A 40 6.33 7.89 -21.98
N LEU A 41 5.51 8.17 -20.97
CA LEU A 41 4.04 8.16 -21.11
C LEU A 41 3.57 9.29 -22.04
N LEU A 42 4.06 10.52 -21.85
CA LEU A 42 3.76 11.65 -22.73
C LEU A 42 4.11 11.33 -24.19
N ASP A 43 5.31 10.78 -24.43
CA ASP A 43 5.77 10.42 -25.78
C ASP A 43 4.88 9.33 -26.39
N ARG A 44 4.58 8.26 -25.64
CA ARG A 44 3.73 7.16 -26.14
C ARG A 44 2.31 7.64 -26.47
N THR A 45 1.70 8.41 -25.57
CA THR A 45 0.34 8.93 -25.74
C THR A 45 0.30 9.99 -26.85
N TYR A 46 1.40 10.70 -27.11
CA TYR A 46 1.51 11.66 -28.22
C TYR A 46 1.20 11.01 -29.57
N PHE A 47 1.79 9.84 -29.85
CA PHE A 47 1.55 9.08 -31.10
C PHE A 47 0.13 8.52 -31.23
N GLN A 48 -0.61 8.40 -30.12
CA GLN A 48 -1.99 7.88 -30.09
C GLN A 48 -3.04 9.00 -29.99
N SER A 49 -2.63 10.26 -30.13
CA SER A 49 -3.49 11.43 -29.98
C SER A 49 -3.43 12.33 -31.21
N CYS A 50 -4.40 13.22 -31.35
CA CYS A 50 -4.44 14.24 -32.39
C CYS A 50 -4.37 15.64 -31.78
N SER A 51 -3.95 16.62 -32.59
CA SER A 51 -3.91 18.03 -32.19
C SER A 51 -5.32 18.54 -31.86
N ASN A 52 -5.46 19.25 -30.74
CA ASN A 52 -6.69 19.89 -30.31
C ASN A 52 -6.37 21.17 -29.50
N PRO A 53 -5.85 22.22 -30.16
CA PRO A 53 -5.47 23.47 -29.50
C PRO A 53 -6.64 24.11 -28.76
N ARG A 54 -6.40 24.64 -27.56
CA ARG A 54 -7.39 25.32 -26.72
C ARG A 54 -6.90 26.73 -26.36
N PRO A 55 -7.80 27.69 -26.04
CA PRO A 55 -7.42 29.07 -25.71
C PRO A 55 -6.32 29.17 -24.64
N GLY A 56 -6.44 28.40 -23.55
CA GLY A 56 -5.42 28.33 -22.48
C GLY A 56 -4.28 27.35 -22.71
N ASN A 57 -4.37 26.48 -23.74
CA ASN A 57 -3.35 25.49 -24.05
C ASN A 57 -3.29 25.23 -25.57
N ARG A 58 -2.48 26.04 -26.26
CA ARG A 58 -2.30 25.92 -27.72
C ARG A 58 -1.66 24.60 -28.14
N LEU A 59 -1.01 23.88 -27.21
CA LEU A 59 -0.42 22.56 -27.42
C LEU A 59 -1.37 21.42 -27.00
N GLY A 60 -2.63 21.75 -26.72
CA GLY A 60 -3.65 20.79 -26.36
C GLY A 60 -3.83 19.68 -27.40
N ARG A 61 -4.11 18.47 -26.92
CA ARG A 61 -4.34 17.27 -27.72
C ARG A 61 -5.62 16.57 -27.28
N LYS A 62 -6.11 15.65 -28.12
CA LYS A 62 -7.27 14.81 -27.86
C LYS A 62 -6.93 13.34 -28.07
N ALA A 63 -7.37 12.50 -27.14
CA ALA A 63 -7.33 11.05 -27.20
C ALA A 63 -8.47 10.47 -26.36
N PRO A 64 -8.83 9.18 -26.52
CA PRO A 64 -9.72 8.50 -25.59
C PRO A 64 -9.21 8.60 -24.15
N SER A 65 -10.11 8.70 -23.17
CA SER A 65 -9.75 8.83 -21.75
C SER A 65 -8.86 7.70 -21.24
N ALA A 66 -9.10 6.47 -21.71
CA ALA A 66 -8.27 5.31 -21.39
C ALA A 66 -6.81 5.44 -21.86
N ILE A 67 -6.54 6.27 -22.88
CA ILE A 67 -5.22 6.46 -23.48
C ILE A 67 -4.42 7.54 -22.74
N PHE A 68 -5.05 8.68 -22.42
CA PHE A 68 -4.35 9.77 -21.74
C PHE A 68 -4.49 9.74 -20.21
N GLY A 69 -5.45 8.99 -19.66
CA GLY A 69 -5.72 8.94 -18.22
C GLY A 69 -4.48 8.56 -17.40
N VAL A 70 -3.66 7.64 -17.91
CA VAL A 70 -2.38 7.24 -17.27
C VAL A 70 -1.37 8.38 -17.21
N VAL A 71 -1.32 9.25 -18.22
CA VAL A 71 -0.48 10.47 -18.20
C VAL A 71 -0.97 11.40 -17.11
N CYS A 72 -2.29 11.63 -17.04
CA CYS A 72 -2.91 12.50 -16.06
C CYS A 72 -2.65 12.01 -14.62
N GLN A 73 -2.91 10.74 -14.36
CA GLN A 73 -2.61 10.12 -13.06
C GLN A 73 -1.13 10.27 -12.70
N ARG A 74 -0.23 10.02 -13.66
CA ARG A 74 1.21 10.09 -13.41
C ARG A 74 1.70 11.51 -13.12
N HIS A 75 1.28 12.52 -13.87
CA HIS A 75 1.76 13.88 -13.60
C HIS A 75 1.16 14.44 -12.31
N ILE A 76 -0.08 14.11 -11.95
CA ILE A 76 -0.66 14.48 -10.64
C ILE A 76 0.17 13.84 -9.52
N PHE A 77 0.51 12.56 -9.65
CA PHE A 77 1.39 11.88 -8.71
C PHE A 77 2.75 12.59 -8.60
N GLU A 78 3.40 12.92 -9.71
CA GLU A 78 4.71 13.57 -9.69
C GLU A 78 4.69 15.02 -9.18
N SER A 79 3.60 15.74 -9.41
CA SER A 79 3.42 17.13 -8.93
C SER A 79 3.09 17.18 -7.45
N ASN A 80 2.26 16.26 -6.94
CA ASN A 80 1.66 16.38 -5.61
C ASN A 80 2.19 15.35 -4.62
N VAL A 81 2.28 14.07 -5.02
CA VAL A 81 2.55 12.95 -4.12
C VAL A 81 4.06 12.71 -3.99
N LEU A 82 4.79 12.73 -5.10
CA LEU A 82 6.23 12.46 -5.11
C LEU A 82 7.05 13.46 -4.25
N PRO A 83 6.73 14.77 -4.21
CA PRO A 83 7.41 15.69 -3.30
C PRO A 83 7.17 15.36 -1.82
N GLN A 84 5.92 15.05 -1.46
CA GLN A 84 5.55 14.67 -0.08
C GLN A 84 6.25 13.37 0.35
N ALA A 85 6.33 12.39 -0.55
CA ALA A 85 7.06 11.14 -0.29
C ALA A 85 8.55 11.40 -0.01
N LYS A 86 9.19 12.31 -0.75
CA LYS A 86 10.58 12.71 -0.51
C LYS A 86 10.77 13.41 0.82
N GLU A 87 9.85 14.30 1.19
CA GLU A 87 9.87 14.97 2.50
C GLU A 87 9.73 13.97 3.66
N ARG A 88 8.90 12.93 3.48
CA ARG A 88 8.76 11.82 4.43
C ARG A 88 9.91 10.81 4.40
N GLY A 89 10.91 11.00 3.54
CA GLY A 89 12.06 10.10 3.41
C GLY A 89 11.75 8.75 2.75
N TRP A 90 10.61 8.61 2.04
CA TRP A 90 10.28 7.36 1.36
C TRP A 90 11.21 7.11 0.14
N PRO A 91 11.65 5.87 -0.09
CA PRO A 91 12.56 5.57 -1.19
C PRO A 91 11.95 5.93 -2.55
N THR A 92 12.71 6.68 -3.36
CA THR A 92 12.38 6.95 -4.77
C THR A 92 13.05 5.95 -5.72
N GLN A 93 13.98 5.17 -5.19
CA GLN A 93 14.65 4.06 -5.87
C GLN A 93 14.86 2.95 -4.84
N ILE A 94 14.63 1.71 -5.27
CA ILE A 94 14.83 0.51 -4.43
C ILE A 94 15.83 -0.39 -5.15
N ASN A 95 16.79 -0.93 -4.41
CA ASN A 95 17.67 -1.98 -4.92
C ASN A 95 16.93 -3.32 -4.96
N TRP A 96 16.21 -3.55 -6.05
CA TRP A 96 15.39 -4.75 -6.25
C TRP A 96 16.21 -6.05 -6.23
N ALA A 97 17.48 -6.01 -6.64
CA ALA A 97 18.35 -7.17 -6.66
C ALA A 97 18.56 -7.76 -5.26
N THR A 98 18.59 -6.89 -4.24
CA THR A 98 18.81 -7.31 -2.84
C THR A 98 17.52 -7.57 -2.06
N LEU A 99 16.36 -7.19 -2.60
CA LEU A 99 15.10 -7.28 -1.86
C LEU A 99 14.78 -8.72 -1.47
N LYS A 100 14.98 -9.68 -2.38
CA LYS A 100 14.77 -11.10 -2.10
C LYS A 100 15.61 -11.55 -0.90
N ASP A 101 16.90 -11.24 -0.89
CA ASP A 101 17.82 -11.65 0.18
C ASP A 101 17.43 -11.05 1.54
N ARG A 102 16.98 -9.79 1.54
CA ARG A 102 16.44 -9.14 2.75
C ARG A 102 15.23 -9.89 3.31
N VAL A 103 14.33 -10.37 2.44
CA VAL A 103 13.17 -11.18 2.85
C VAL A 103 13.61 -12.55 3.38
N LEU A 104 14.54 -13.22 2.68
CA LEU A 104 15.06 -14.52 3.11
C LEU A 104 15.73 -14.46 4.48
N HIS A 105 16.40 -13.35 4.83
CA HIS A 105 17.00 -13.17 6.15
C HIS A 105 15.98 -13.20 7.31
N MET A 106 14.68 -13.02 7.01
CA MET A 106 13.59 -13.04 8.00
C MET A 106 13.01 -14.44 8.24
N GLU A 107 13.42 -15.46 7.48
CA GLU A 107 12.86 -16.82 7.49
C GLU A 107 12.68 -17.39 8.91
N ARG A 108 13.75 -17.35 9.71
CA ARG A 108 13.76 -17.90 11.06
C ARG A 108 12.69 -17.26 11.95
N GLU A 109 12.52 -15.94 11.85
CA GLU A 109 11.54 -15.23 12.69
C GLU A 109 10.11 -15.45 12.19
N LEU A 110 9.91 -15.54 10.88
CA LEU A 110 8.60 -15.90 10.30
C LEU A 110 8.20 -17.33 10.65
N ALA A 111 9.14 -18.28 10.63
CA ALA A 111 8.90 -19.67 11.01
C ALA A 111 8.41 -19.79 12.47
N LYS A 112 8.93 -18.96 13.39
CA LYS A 112 8.44 -18.89 14.77
C LYS A 112 6.98 -18.44 14.85
N ILE A 113 6.58 -17.48 14.01
CA ILE A 113 5.18 -17.01 13.94
C ILE A 113 4.27 -18.13 13.39
N LEU A 114 4.73 -18.87 12.38
CA LEU A 114 3.96 -19.98 11.82
C LEU A 114 3.76 -21.11 12.85
N ALA A 115 4.83 -21.51 13.53
CA ALA A 115 4.86 -22.63 14.47
C ALA A 115 4.17 -22.36 15.81
N ASP A 116 3.97 -21.09 16.19
CA ASP A 116 3.20 -20.72 17.37
C ASP A 116 1.71 -21.09 17.14
N PRO A 117 1.09 -21.96 17.95
CA PRO A 117 -0.31 -22.35 17.75
C PRO A 117 -1.30 -21.20 17.99
N GLY A 118 -0.85 -20.07 18.55
CA GLY A 118 -1.71 -18.94 18.90
C GLY A 118 -2.62 -19.22 20.10
N ASP A 119 -3.47 -18.25 20.44
CA ASP A 119 -4.43 -18.37 21.56
C ASP A 119 -5.57 -19.35 21.19
N PRO A 120 -5.71 -20.49 21.89
CA PRO A 120 -6.75 -21.49 21.63
C PRO A 120 -8.18 -20.94 21.74
N VAL A 121 -8.37 -19.84 22.48
CA VAL A 121 -9.68 -19.22 22.71
C VAL A 121 -10.26 -18.62 21.42
N VAL A 122 -9.41 -18.24 20.45
CA VAL A 122 -9.85 -17.66 19.18
C VAL A 122 -10.55 -18.69 18.28
N TYR A 123 -10.27 -19.98 18.47
CA TYR A 123 -10.69 -21.07 17.59
C TYR A 123 -11.89 -21.86 18.07
N ARG A 124 -12.43 -21.53 19.25
CA ARG A 124 -13.66 -22.14 19.75
C ARG A 124 -14.85 -21.48 19.04
N GLY A 125 -15.08 -21.88 17.79
CA GLY A 125 -16.21 -21.43 16.99
C GLY A 125 -17.56 -21.82 17.61
N ASP A 126 -18.50 -20.88 17.50
CA ASP A 126 -19.95 -21.04 17.51
C ASP A 126 -20.62 -21.72 18.73
N GLY A 127 -21.16 -20.86 19.61
CA GLY A 127 -22.55 -21.01 20.07
C GLY A 127 -22.94 -22.27 20.83
N LYS A 128 -22.41 -22.43 22.05
CA LYS A 128 -23.26 -22.81 23.17
C LYS A 128 -22.99 -21.85 24.33
N GLU A 129 -23.89 -20.89 24.49
CA GLU A 129 -24.16 -20.31 25.79
C GLU A 129 -24.77 -21.44 26.65
N ASP A 130 -23.92 -22.35 27.13
CA ASP A 130 -24.27 -23.13 28.30
C ASP A 130 -24.08 -22.15 29.49
N ASN A 131 -25.14 -21.36 29.73
CA ASN A 131 -25.40 -20.72 31.02
C ASN A 131 -25.48 -21.84 32.05
N ASP A 132 -24.35 -22.28 32.58
CA ASP A 132 -24.22 -22.96 33.87
C ASP A 132 -22.75 -23.33 34.13
N ALA A 133 -21.89 -22.33 34.35
CA ALA A 133 -20.62 -22.54 35.02
C ALA A 133 -20.31 -21.36 35.91
N LYS A 134 -20.55 -21.58 37.20
CA LYS A 134 -20.29 -20.68 38.32
C LYS A 134 -18.95 -19.96 38.17
N GLU A 135 -19.02 -18.66 38.38
CA GLU A 135 -17.94 -17.73 38.62
C GLU A 135 -16.96 -18.29 39.67
N GLN A 136 -15.94 -19.00 39.21
CA GLN A 136 -14.72 -19.20 39.98
C GLN A 136 -13.76 -18.10 39.58
N GLN A 137 -13.46 -17.24 40.55
CA GLN A 137 -12.34 -16.31 40.52
C GLN A 137 -11.03 -17.10 40.37
N GLY A 138 -10.73 -17.49 39.14
CA GLY A 138 -9.45 -18.04 38.71
C GLY A 138 -8.75 -16.97 37.88
N SER A 139 -7.51 -16.68 38.24
CA SER A 139 -6.52 -15.84 37.57
C SER A 139 -6.82 -15.56 36.10
N LYS A 140 -6.86 -14.27 35.72
CA LYS A 140 -6.82 -13.83 34.31
C LYS A 140 -5.78 -14.69 33.57
N PRO A 141 -6.12 -15.40 32.49
CA PRO A 141 -5.11 -16.15 31.74
C PRO A 141 -4.05 -15.15 31.29
N GLU A 142 -2.82 -15.35 31.75
CA GLU A 142 -1.67 -14.59 31.29
C GLU A 142 -1.68 -14.63 29.77
N ARG A 143 -1.70 -13.45 29.12
CA ARG A 143 -1.57 -13.38 27.66
C ARG A 143 -0.28 -14.10 27.30
N SER A 144 -0.36 -15.22 26.60
CA SER A 144 0.83 -15.93 26.14
C SER A 144 1.65 -14.98 25.27
N ASP A 145 2.84 -14.62 25.74
CA ASP A 145 3.82 -13.74 25.08
C ASP A 145 4.52 -14.46 23.90
N GLY A 146 3.73 -15.16 23.10
CA GLY A 146 4.17 -15.97 21.97
C GLY A 146 4.50 -15.13 20.73
N PRO A 147 5.31 -15.66 19.79
CA PRO A 147 5.64 -15.01 18.52
C PRO A 147 4.43 -14.40 17.77
N ARG A 148 3.27 -15.06 17.76
CA ARG A 148 2.05 -14.55 17.11
C ARG A 148 1.48 -13.33 17.82
N MET A 149 1.50 -13.28 19.15
CA MET A 149 1.01 -12.12 19.90
C MET A 149 1.95 -10.91 19.75
N ARG A 150 3.21 -11.13 19.34
CA ARG A 150 4.17 -10.07 19.01
C ARG A 150 4.13 -9.62 17.55
N CYS A 151 3.29 -10.25 16.72
CA CYS A 151 3.00 -9.85 15.34
C CYS A 151 1.76 -8.95 15.33
N LEU A 152 1.93 -7.68 14.97
CA LEU A 152 0.83 -6.70 14.95
C LEU A 152 -0.31 -7.12 14.04
N PHE A 153 0.00 -7.74 12.91
CA PHE A 153 -0.99 -8.16 11.93
C PHE A 153 -1.84 -9.34 12.41
N TRP A 154 -1.24 -10.25 13.17
CA TRP A 154 -1.95 -11.34 13.82
C TRP A 154 -2.82 -10.85 14.97
N ASP A 155 -2.28 -10.00 15.85
CA ASP A 155 -3.04 -9.39 16.95
C ASP A 155 -4.25 -8.60 16.42
N ASP A 156 -4.06 -7.82 15.36
CA ASP A 156 -5.12 -7.11 14.64
C ASP A 156 -6.19 -8.06 14.05
N LEU A 157 -5.77 -9.19 13.46
CA LEU A 157 -6.69 -10.22 12.96
C LEU A 157 -7.53 -10.81 14.09
N VAL A 158 -6.88 -11.22 15.19
CA VAL A 158 -7.55 -11.83 16.34
C VAL A 158 -8.57 -10.88 16.97
N LYS A 159 -8.20 -9.60 17.17
CA LYS A 159 -9.13 -8.57 17.68
C LYS A 159 -10.36 -8.42 16.80
N ARG A 160 -10.21 -8.47 15.47
CA ARG A 160 -11.33 -8.37 14.53
C ARG A 160 -12.24 -9.60 14.56
N VAL A 161 -11.67 -10.80 14.62
CA VAL A 161 -12.45 -12.04 14.73
C VAL A 161 -13.24 -12.07 16.05
N LYS A 162 -12.63 -11.64 17.17
CA LYS A 162 -13.32 -11.55 18.48
C LYS A 162 -14.49 -10.56 18.48
N THR A 163 -14.38 -9.46 17.74
CA THR A 163 -15.42 -8.40 17.71
C THR A 163 -16.52 -8.64 16.68
N GLN A 164 -16.23 -9.28 15.55
CA GLN A 164 -17.15 -9.44 14.42
C GLN A 164 -17.57 -10.89 14.14
N GLY A 165 -17.05 -11.87 14.89
CA GLY A 165 -17.24 -13.30 14.66
C GLY A 165 -16.69 -13.75 13.30
N SER A 166 -17.16 -14.90 12.79
CA SER A 166 -16.76 -15.46 11.49
C SER A 166 -17.05 -14.54 10.29
N LYS A 167 -17.94 -13.56 10.44
CA LYS A 167 -18.18 -12.50 9.43
C LYS A 167 -16.99 -11.53 9.31
N GLY A 168 -16.23 -11.31 10.39
CA GLY A 168 -15.01 -10.51 10.37
C GLY A 168 -13.91 -11.10 9.50
N LEU A 169 -13.83 -12.43 9.41
CA LEU A 169 -12.87 -13.13 8.54
C LEU A 169 -13.23 -12.96 7.06
N ARG A 170 -14.51 -13.06 6.69
CA ARG A 170 -14.97 -12.81 5.32
C ARG A 170 -14.67 -11.39 4.82
N ASN A 171 -14.60 -10.41 5.73
CA ASN A 171 -14.18 -9.05 5.39
C ASN A 171 -12.66 -8.94 5.17
N ILE A 172 -11.86 -9.81 5.79
CA ILE A 172 -10.39 -9.92 5.60
C ILE A 172 -10.06 -10.68 4.31
N THR A 173 -10.93 -11.58 3.87
CA THR A 173 -10.76 -12.32 2.61
C THR A 173 -11.49 -11.65 1.44
N SER A 174 -12.31 -10.62 1.70
CA SER A 174 -12.92 -9.79 0.68
C SER A 174 -11.85 -9.01 -0.10
N GLN A 175 -11.81 -9.27 -1.41
CA GLN A 175 -10.82 -8.76 -2.36
C GLN A 175 -10.69 -7.22 -2.36
N TYR A 176 -11.76 -6.51 -1.98
CA TYR A 176 -11.82 -5.03 -2.05
C TYR A 176 -11.27 -4.33 -0.81
N TYR A 177 -11.44 -4.91 0.38
CA TYR A 177 -11.09 -4.23 1.65
C TYR A 177 -9.59 -4.28 1.97
N ASN A 178 -8.84 -5.20 1.34
CA ASN A 178 -7.48 -5.53 1.73
C ASN A 178 -6.41 -5.12 0.72
N PHE A 179 -6.77 -4.67 -0.48
CA PHE A 179 -5.77 -4.34 -1.49
C PHE A 179 -4.76 -3.32 -0.96
N HIS A 180 -5.17 -2.21 -0.33
CA HIS A 180 -4.21 -1.24 0.22
C HIS A 180 -3.57 -1.68 1.55
N LYS A 181 -4.23 -2.54 2.35
CA LYS A 181 -3.75 -2.96 3.67
C LYS A 181 -2.76 -4.13 3.62
N MET A 182 -2.80 -4.94 2.56
CA MET A 182 -1.87 -6.05 2.31
C MET A 182 -0.68 -5.65 1.44
N GLN A 183 -0.65 -4.40 0.94
CA GLN A 183 0.49 -3.93 0.15
C GLN A 183 1.68 -3.65 1.07
N PRO A 184 2.91 -3.94 0.60
CA PRO A 184 4.12 -3.69 1.38
C PRO A 184 4.52 -2.20 1.40
N GLY A 185 3.56 -1.28 1.51
CA GLY A 185 3.79 0.16 1.54
C GLY A 185 4.50 0.68 0.29
N TYR A 186 5.52 1.52 0.48
CA TYR A 186 6.29 2.12 -0.61
C TYR A 186 7.01 1.11 -1.51
N TYR A 187 7.06 -0.18 -1.17
CA TYR A 187 7.59 -1.22 -2.04
C TYR A 187 6.66 -1.52 -3.23
N GLY A 188 5.40 -1.12 -3.17
CA GLY A 188 4.46 -1.22 -4.29
C GLY A 188 4.18 -2.64 -4.77
N GLU A 189 3.62 -2.76 -5.97
CA GLU A 189 3.20 -4.03 -6.56
C GLU A 189 4.40 -4.90 -6.94
N LEU A 190 5.47 -4.29 -7.47
CA LEU A 190 6.69 -5.03 -7.78
C LEU A 190 7.30 -5.66 -6.52
N GLY A 191 7.34 -4.91 -5.42
CA GLY A 191 7.79 -5.41 -4.13
C GLY A 191 6.89 -6.53 -3.61
N LEU A 192 5.56 -6.40 -3.74
CA LEU A 192 4.61 -7.45 -3.37
C LEU A 192 4.90 -8.76 -4.09
N VAL A 193 5.11 -8.72 -5.41
CA VAL A 193 5.43 -9.92 -6.22
C VAL A 193 6.72 -10.58 -5.75
N ILE A 194 7.77 -9.79 -5.48
CA ILE A 194 9.06 -10.30 -5.01
C ILE A 194 8.93 -10.92 -3.61
N ILE A 195 8.25 -10.24 -2.69
CA ILE A 195 8.02 -10.70 -1.32
C ILE A 195 7.21 -12.00 -1.33
N GLN A 196 6.08 -12.06 -2.04
CA GLN A 196 5.26 -13.26 -2.13
C GLN A 196 6.02 -14.43 -2.71
N ARG A 197 6.79 -14.22 -3.79
CA ARG A 197 7.61 -15.28 -4.39
C ARG A 197 8.68 -15.80 -3.43
N ALA A 198 9.33 -14.91 -2.67
CA ALA A 198 10.30 -15.31 -1.65
C ALA A 198 9.63 -16.10 -0.51
N LEU A 199 8.49 -15.62 -0.02
CA LEU A 199 7.70 -16.30 1.03
C LEU A 199 7.25 -17.69 0.61
N CYS A 200 6.67 -17.85 -0.59
CA CYS A 200 6.25 -19.16 -1.09
C CYS A 200 7.44 -20.10 -1.38
N GLY A 201 8.65 -19.56 -1.57
CA GLY A 201 9.88 -20.35 -1.67
C GLY A 201 10.38 -20.88 -0.33
N MET A 202 10.20 -20.13 0.77
CA MET A 202 10.56 -20.55 2.13
C MET A 202 9.46 -21.38 2.80
N PHE A 203 8.19 -21.08 2.49
CA PHE A 203 7.00 -21.70 3.07
C PHE A 203 6.07 -22.13 1.94
N PRO A 204 6.35 -23.25 1.26
CA PRO A 204 5.47 -23.79 0.23
C PRO A 204 4.07 -24.04 0.80
N LEU A 205 3.03 -23.64 0.05
CA LEU A 205 1.65 -23.71 0.54
C LEU A 205 1.19 -25.13 0.91
N GLU A 206 1.77 -26.14 0.26
CA GLU A 206 1.49 -27.56 0.47
C GLU A 206 2.08 -28.10 1.78
N ASP A 207 3.15 -27.47 2.27
CA ASP A 207 3.86 -27.87 3.49
C ASP A 207 3.30 -27.20 4.75
N ILE A 208 2.44 -26.18 4.59
CA ILE A 208 1.81 -25.48 5.69
C ILE A 208 0.61 -26.28 6.20
N ASP A 209 0.71 -26.80 7.43
CA ASP A 209 -0.41 -27.47 8.09
C ASP A 209 -1.61 -26.50 8.21
N PRO A 210 -2.75 -26.79 7.56
CA PRO A 210 -3.95 -25.96 7.66
C PRO A 210 -4.43 -25.79 9.10
N GLY A 211 -4.16 -26.74 10.00
CA GLY A 211 -4.50 -26.66 11.41
C GLY A 211 -3.82 -25.51 12.14
N LEU A 212 -2.58 -25.16 11.76
CA LEU A 212 -1.82 -24.09 12.39
C LEU A 212 -2.31 -22.70 11.96
N VAL A 213 -2.80 -22.55 10.73
CA VAL A 213 -3.14 -21.25 10.14
C VAL A 213 -4.62 -20.91 10.19
N LYS A 214 -5.45 -21.77 10.80
CA LYS A 214 -6.86 -21.46 11.03
C LYS A 214 -7.03 -20.07 11.66
N PRO A 215 -8.14 -19.36 11.38
CA PRO A 215 -9.19 -19.77 10.45
C PRO A 215 -8.85 -19.44 8.98
N LEU A 216 -7.64 -18.96 8.70
CA LEU A 216 -7.17 -18.63 7.35
C LEU A 216 -6.76 -19.90 6.60
N THR A 217 -6.81 -19.85 5.28
CA THR A 217 -6.06 -20.76 4.41
C THR A 217 -4.56 -20.43 4.46
N PRO A 218 -3.67 -21.37 4.08
CA PRO A 218 -2.23 -21.08 3.98
C PRO A 218 -1.93 -19.84 3.13
N MET A 219 -2.60 -19.69 1.98
CA MET A 219 -2.39 -18.53 1.11
C MET A 219 -2.87 -17.22 1.76
N GLU A 220 -4.03 -17.23 2.40
CA GLU A 220 -4.54 -16.06 3.13
C GLU A 220 -3.64 -15.68 4.30
N PHE A 221 -3.02 -16.66 4.97
CA PHE A 221 -2.03 -16.41 6.02
C PHE A 221 -0.77 -15.73 5.46
N ILE A 222 -0.25 -16.22 4.33
CA ILE A 222 0.87 -15.56 3.65
C ILE A 222 0.51 -14.10 3.29
N GLN A 223 -0.65 -13.88 2.68
CA GLN A 223 -1.06 -12.55 2.21
C GLN A 223 -1.44 -11.58 3.34
N SER A 224 -2.13 -12.07 4.38
CA SER A 224 -2.69 -11.21 5.43
C SER A 224 -1.75 -11.01 6.61
N ILE A 225 -0.78 -11.91 6.80
CA ILE A 225 0.14 -11.91 7.95
C ILE A 225 1.59 -11.75 7.48
N PHE A 226 2.10 -12.65 6.65
CA PHE A 226 3.53 -12.63 6.31
C PHE A 226 3.93 -11.48 5.40
N VAL A 227 3.17 -11.20 4.35
CA VAL A 227 3.44 -10.06 3.46
C VAL A 227 3.53 -8.74 4.23
N PRO A 228 2.53 -8.35 5.06
CA PRO A 228 2.62 -7.10 5.80
C PRO A 228 3.65 -7.15 6.95
N GLU A 229 3.90 -8.30 7.59
CA GLU A 229 4.99 -8.46 8.58
C GLU A 229 6.36 -8.23 7.96
N VAL A 230 6.62 -8.80 6.78
CA VAL A 230 7.84 -8.57 6.01
C VAL A 230 7.93 -7.12 5.57
N GLY A 231 6.84 -6.54 5.04
CA GLY A 231 6.77 -5.14 4.66
C GLY A 231 7.16 -4.22 5.83
N MET A 232 6.56 -4.42 7.00
CA MET A 232 6.89 -3.67 8.22
C MET A 232 8.38 -3.83 8.58
N ARG A 233 8.93 -5.04 8.60
CA ARG A 233 10.34 -5.28 8.94
C ARG A 233 11.31 -4.64 7.95
N LEU A 234 10.97 -4.65 6.66
CA LEU A 234 11.72 -3.95 5.63
C LEU A 234 11.72 -2.43 5.86
N VAL A 235 10.56 -1.86 6.23
CA VAL A 235 10.45 -0.46 6.63
C VAL A 235 11.30 -0.17 7.87
N MET A 236 11.22 -1.02 8.90
CA MET A 236 12.05 -0.85 10.09
C MET A 236 13.54 -0.84 9.76
N ALA A 237 13.99 -1.77 8.91
CA ALA A 237 15.38 -1.83 8.47
C ALA A 237 15.81 -0.54 7.73
N ASP A 238 14.95 -0.01 6.85
CA ASP A 238 15.26 1.19 6.07
C ASP A 238 15.29 2.46 6.92
N PHE A 239 14.49 2.52 7.98
CA PHE A 239 14.43 3.63 8.93
C PHE A 239 15.37 3.47 10.14
N GLY A 240 16.10 2.35 10.24
CA GLY A 240 16.99 2.07 11.37
C GLY A 240 16.26 1.83 12.70
N LEU A 241 15.02 1.35 12.64
CA LEU A 241 14.15 1.11 13.81
C LEU A 241 14.45 -0.24 14.46
N ASN A 242 14.14 -0.36 15.76
CA ASN A 242 14.40 -1.57 16.53
C ASN A 242 13.22 -2.56 16.44
N VAL A 243 13.43 -3.71 15.79
CA VAL A 243 12.40 -4.77 15.62
C VAL A 243 11.84 -5.33 16.92
N ASN A 244 12.52 -5.14 18.06
CA ASN A 244 12.04 -5.59 19.37
C ASN A 244 11.26 -4.50 20.13
N ASN A 245 11.27 -3.26 19.65
CA ASN A 245 10.50 -2.17 20.24
C ASN A 245 9.09 -2.13 19.62
N TRP A 246 8.07 -2.13 20.46
CA TRP A 246 6.67 -2.13 20.03
C TRP A 246 6.27 -0.82 19.34
N SER A 247 6.67 0.33 19.90
CA SER A 247 6.37 1.65 19.33
C SER A 247 7.02 1.83 17.96
N ASP A 248 8.24 1.32 17.78
CA ASP A 248 8.93 1.33 16.50
C ASP A 248 8.21 0.47 15.44
N LYS A 249 7.64 -0.67 15.84
CA LYS A 249 6.79 -1.48 14.95
C LYS A 249 5.53 -0.71 14.54
N GLU A 250 4.86 -0.07 15.49
CA GLU A 250 3.66 0.74 15.20
C GLU A 250 3.98 1.87 14.22
N GLN A 251 5.08 2.60 14.45
CA GLN A 251 5.58 3.62 13.52
C GLN A 251 5.86 3.04 12.12
N ALA A 252 6.51 1.87 12.04
CA ALA A 252 6.76 1.22 10.75
C ALA A 252 5.47 0.80 10.05
N VAL A 253 4.45 0.35 10.79
CA VAL A 253 3.12 0.03 10.25
C VAL A 253 2.40 1.28 9.75
N GLU A 254 2.53 2.41 10.43
CA GLU A 254 2.00 3.70 9.95
C GLU A 254 2.64 4.08 8.61
N VAL A 255 3.98 4.04 8.53
CA VAL A 255 4.70 4.28 7.28
C VAL A 255 4.27 3.30 6.19
N LEU A 256 4.13 2.01 6.51
CA LEU A 256 3.68 0.98 5.57
C LEU A 256 2.30 1.33 4.99
N ARG A 257 1.35 1.74 5.85
CA ARG A 257 -0.02 2.06 5.44
C ARG A 257 -0.09 3.37 4.65
N ASP A 258 0.57 4.42 5.14
CA ASP A 258 0.58 5.74 4.51
C ASP A 258 1.23 5.73 3.14
N SER A 259 2.25 4.88 2.96
CA SER A 259 3.03 4.82 1.73
C SER A 259 2.49 3.85 0.67
N ALA A 260 1.40 3.12 0.94
CA ALA A 260 0.87 2.10 0.03
C ALA A 260 0.49 2.68 -1.35
N SER A 261 -0.30 3.76 -1.39
CA SER A 261 -0.69 4.41 -2.65
C SER A 261 0.50 5.00 -3.40
N TYR A 262 1.51 5.48 -2.66
CA TYR A 262 2.77 5.93 -3.26
C TYR A 262 3.52 4.76 -3.90
N GLY A 263 3.67 3.63 -3.20
CA GLY A 263 4.36 2.45 -3.70
C GLY A 263 3.76 1.93 -4.99
N VAL A 264 2.42 1.80 -5.06
CA VAL A 264 1.71 1.35 -6.26
C VAL A 264 1.98 2.26 -7.46
N ALA A 265 1.95 3.59 -7.25
CA ALA A 265 2.20 4.55 -8.33
C ALA A 265 3.69 4.64 -8.73
N MET A 266 4.60 4.42 -7.77
CA MET A 266 6.04 4.57 -7.97
C MET A 266 6.68 3.30 -8.55
N PHE A 267 6.23 2.13 -8.10
CA PHE A 267 6.78 0.82 -8.45
C PHE A 267 5.66 -0.17 -8.84
N PRO A 268 4.92 0.13 -9.94
CA PRO A 268 3.93 -0.79 -10.47
C PRO A 268 4.60 -2.06 -10.98
N TYR A 269 3.86 -3.17 -11.01
CA TYR A 269 4.33 -4.38 -11.65
C TYR A 269 4.01 -4.32 -13.15
N GLU A 270 5.03 -4.08 -13.98
CA GLU A 270 4.90 -4.27 -15.42
C GLU A 270 5.21 -5.73 -15.74
N GLU A 271 4.18 -6.54 -16.03
CA GLU A 271 4.42 -7.83 -16.69
C GLU A 271 5.23 -7.53 -17.95
N SER A 272 6.38 -8.20 -18.10
CA SER A 272 7.09 -8.18 -19.36
C SER A 272 6.17 -8.79 -20.41
N THR A 273 5.37 -7.96 -21.07
CA THR A 273 4.71 -8.34 -22.31
C THR A 273 5.85 -8.63 -23.27
N GLY A 274 6.17 -9.91 -23.42
CA GLY A 274 7.09 -10.38 -24.43
C GLY A 274 6.59 -9.91 -25.78
N LYS A 275 7.27 -8.90 -26.34
CA LYS A 275 7.20 -8.49 -27.72
C LYS A 275 8.60 -8.11 -28.17
#